data_AF-A0A2V9RIW7-F1
#
_entry.id   AF-A0A2V9RIW7-F1
#
_cell.length_a   1.000
_cell.length_b   1.000
_cell.length_c   1.000
_cell.angle_alpha   90.00
_cell.angle_beta   90.00
_cell.angle_gamma   90.00
#
_symmetry.space_group_name_H-M   'P 1'
#
loop_
_entity.id
_entity.type
_entity.pdbx_description
1 polymer ?
#
loop_
_entity_poly.entity_id
_entity_poly.type
_entity_poly.pdbx_seq_one_letter_code
_entity_poly.pdbx_strand_id
1 'polypeptide(L)'
;MVRYNLKTVRSFLLKQNFQFFWDYTSPHWASRFLDDWCSQTMRSKIEPMKKVARMLRSHRELLLNWFRAKKQISAGVVEGFNNKAKLITRKAYGFRTFRATEVALYHTLGALPEPETTHRFC
;
A
#
# COMPACT_ATOMS: atom_id res chain seq x y z
N MET A 1 -27.11 29.30 2.13
CA MET A 1 -27.00 27.85 2.45
C MET A 1 -25.74 27.29 1.83
N VAL A 2 -24.87 26.76 2.67
CA VAL A 2 -23.51 26.32 2.36
C VAL A 2 -23.52 25.35 1.16
N ARG A 3 -22.85 25.71 0.05
CA ARG A 3 -22.38 24.75 -0.96
C ARG A 3 -21.37 23.82 -0.27
N TYR A 4 -21.84 22.93 0.61
CA TYR A 4 -21.06 21.80 1.06
C TYR A 4 -20.62 21.10 -0.22
N ASN A 5 -19.31 21.06 -0.43
CA ASN A 5 -18.69 20.78 -1.70
C ASN A 5 -19.16 19.39 -2.17
N LEU A 6 -20.21 19.32 -3.00
CA LEU A 6 -20.93 18.09 -3.33
C LEU A 6 -19.99 17.00 -3.87
N LYS A 7 -18.88 17.41 -4.47
CA LYS A 7 -17.78 16.53 -4.89
C LYS A 7 -17.07 15.85 -3.72
N THR A 8 -16.83 16.57 -2.62
CA THR A 8 -16.20 16.04 -1.40
C THR A 8 -17.12 15.01 -0.74
N VAL A 9 -18.41 15.33 -0.58
CA VAL A 9 -19.39 14.39 -0.01
C VAL A 9 -19.48 13.12 -0.87
N ARG A 10 -19.60 13.26 -2.20
CA ARG A 10 -19.62 12.11 -3.12
C ARG A 10 -18.32 11.29 -3.08
N SER A 11 -17.16 11.93 -3.00
CA SER A 11 -15.87 11.24 -2.86
C SER A 11 -15.79 10.47 -1.54
N PHE A 12 -16.27 11.07 -0.46
CA PHE A 12 -16.33 10.42 0.85
C PHE A 12 -17.25 9.20 0.82
N LEU A 13 -18.45 9.31 0.23
CA LEU A 13 -19.37 8.19 0.08
C LEU A 13 -18.78 7.05 -0.76
N LEU A 14 -18.09 7.36 -1.87
CA LEU A 14 -17.39 6.36 -2.68
C LEU A 14 -16.30 5.63 -1.87
N LYS A 15 -15.52 6.38 -1.07
CA LYS A 15 -14.50 5.81 -0.17
C LYS A 15 -15.14 4.91 0.89
N GLN A 16 -16.21 5.35 1.52
CA GLN A 16 -16.91 4.58 2.55
C GLN A 16 -17.51 3.31 1.98
N ASN A 17 -18.17 3.39 0.82
CA ASN A 17 -18.72 2.23 0.14
C ASN A 17 -17.62 1.20 -0.18
N PHE A 18 -16.44 1.64 -0.61
CA PHE A 18 -15.33 0.73 -0.89
C PHE A 18 -14.86 -0.07 0.33
N GLN A 19 -15.08 0.39 1.56
CA GLN A 19 -14.63 -0.35 2.76
C GLN A 19 -15.26 -1.74 2.84
N PHE A 20 -16.51 -1.88 2.39
CA PHE A 20 -17.22 -3.17 2.35
C PHE A 20 -16.54 -4.22 1.47
N PHE A 21 -15.66 -3.81 0.55
CA PHE A 21 -14.86 -4.74 -0.24
C PHE A 21 -14.10 -5.74 0.63
N TRP A 22 -13.56 -5.30 1.77
CA TRP A 22 -12.72 -6.12 2.62
C TRP A 22 -13.50 -7.09 3.50
N ASP A 23 -14.83 -6.93 3.60
CA ASP A 23 -15.69 -7.79 4.42
C ASP A 23 -16.05 -9.09 3.69
N TYR A 24 -16.01 -9.09 2.35
CA TYR A 24 -16.29 -10.29 1.55
C TYR A 24 -15.34 -11.44 1.87
N THR A 25 -15.87 -12.66 1.90
CA THR A 25 -15.10 -13.91 2.09
C THR A 25 -14.84 -14.63 0.77
N SER A 26 -15.83 -14.61 -0.13
CA SER A 26 -15.73 -15.25 -1.44
C SER A 26 -15.01 -14.35 -2.45
N PRO A 27 -13.97 -14.87 -3.15
CA PRO A 27 -13.30 -14.14 -4.23
C PRO A 27 -14.24 -13.74 -5.36
N HIS A 28 -15.27 -14.54 -5.64
CA HIS A 28 -16.23 -14.27 -6.71
C HIS A 28 -17.08 -13.02 -6.40
N TRP A 29 -17.61 -12.92 -5.18
CA TRP A 29 -18.39 -11.77 -4.76
C TRP A 29 -17.55 -10.50 -4.61
N ALA A 30 -16.33 -10.63 -4.06
CA ALA A 30 -15.38 -9.51 -4.00
C ALA A 30 -15.02 -9.00 -5.41
N SER A 31 -14.80 -9.90 -6.36
CA SER A 31 -14.55 -9.60 -7.76
C SER A 31 -15.68 -8.78 -8.39
N ARG A 32 -16.92 -9.25 -8.23
CA ARG A 32 -18.09 -8.54 -8.74
C ARG A 32 -18.23 -7.15 -8.13
N PHE A 33 -18.09 -7.05 -6.80
CA PHE A 33 -18.11 -5.76 -6.10
C PHE A 33 -17.08 -4.78 -6.65
N LEU A 34 -15.85 -5.25 -6.87
CA LEU A 34 -14.75 -4.43 -7.37
C LEU A 34 -15.04 -3.89 -8.78
N ASP A 35 -15.56 -4.74 -9.66
CA ASP A 35 -15.90 -4.37 -11.04
C ASP A 35 -17.06 -3.34 -11.08
N ASP A 36 -18.09 -3.55 -10.25
CA ASP A 36 -19.25 -2.65 -10.11
C ASP A 36 -18.83 -1.29 -9.53
N TRP A 37 -18.06 -1.30 -8.43
CA TRP A 37 -17.58 -0.09 -7.78
C TRP A 37 -16.68 0.73 -8.71
N CYS A 38 -15.77 0.08 -9.45
CA CYS A 38 -14.93 0.77 -10.41
C CYS A 38 -15.76 1.38 -11.54
N SER A 39 -16.80 0.69 -12.01
CA SER A 39 -17.69 1.19 -13.06
C SER A 39 -18.50 2.41 -12.59
N GLN A 40 -19.03 2.38 -11.38
CA GLN A 40 -19.71 3.52 -10.76
C GLN A 40 -18.75 4.70 -10.55
N THR A 41 -17.55 4.43 -10.05
CA THR A 41 -16.53 5.45 -9.78
C THR A 41 -16.06 6.14 -11.06
N MET A 42 -15.91 5.39 -12.16
CA MET A 42 -15.58 5.97 -13.47
C MET A 42 -16.66 6.94 -13.99
N ARG A 43 -17.92 6.73 -13.63
CA ARG A 43 -19.06 7.61 -13.98
C ARG A 43 -19.22 8.82 -13.06
N SER A 44 -18.47 8.91 -11.95
CA SER A 44 -18.63 9.95 -10.92
C SER A 44 -18.28 11.38 -11.37
N LYS A 45 -17.54 11.53 -12.49
CA LYS A 45 -16.92 12.81 -12.94
C LYS A 45 -15.94 13.43 -11.91
N ILE A 46 -15.34 12.59 -11.06
CA ILE A 46 -14.33 13.00 -10.06
C ILE A 46 -12.97 12.41 -10.44
N GLU A 47 -12.11 13.18 -11.10
CA GLU A 47 -10.84 12.67 -11.65
C GLU A 47 -9.93 11.95 -10.64
N PRO A 48 -9.74 12.45 -9.40
CA PRO A 48 -8.97 11.72 -8.39
C PRO A 48 -9.53 10.31 -8.11
N MET A 49 -10.84 10.17 -8.03
CA MET A 49 -11.49 8.87 -7.79
C MET A 49 -11.37 7.95 -9.01
N LYS A 50 -11.46 8.50 -10.22
CA LYS A 50 -11.23 7.72 -11.46
C LYS A 50 -9.81 7.17 -11.53
N LYS A 51 -8.80 7.95 -11.10
CA LYS A 51 -7.40 7.48 -11.02
C LYS A 51 -7.28 6.27 -10.09
N VAL A 52 -7.96 6.31 -8.93
CA VAL A 52 -8.03 5.18 -8.00
C VAL A 52 -8.69 3.96 -8.65
N ALA A 53 -9.85 4.14 -9.29
CA ALA A 53 -10.54 3.03 -9.98
C ALA A 53 -9.68 2.38 -11.08
N ARG A 54 -8.94 3.17 -11.87
CA ARG A 54 -8.00 2.63 -12.88
C ARG A 54 -6.89 1.81 -12.24
N MET A 55 -6.31 2.31 -11.15
CA MET A 55 -5.25 1.63 -10.41
C MET A 55 -5.77 0.35 -9.73
N LEU A 56 -6.99 0.34 -9.21
CA LEU A 56 -7.61 -0.89 -8.68
C LEU A 56 -7.85 -1.92 -9.79
N ARG A 57 -8.33 -1.50 -10.97
CA ARG A 57 -8.51 -2.38 -12.12
C ARG A 57 -7.20 -2.99 -12.59
N SER A 58 -6.10 -2.22 -12.63
CA SER A 58 -4.80 -2.76 -13.05
C SER A 58 -4.22 -3.77 -12.06
N HIS A 59 -4.56 -3.67 -10.77
CA HIS A 59 -4.10 -4.60 -9.72
C HIS A 59 -5.17 -5.60 -9.30
N ARG A 60 -6.23 -5.78 -10.09
CA ARG A 60 -7.40 -6.60 -9.76
C ARG A 60 -7.03 -8.02 -9.33
N GLU A 61 -6.14 -8.69 -10.06
CA GLU A 61 -5.74 -10.06 -9.74
C GLU A 61 -5.02 -10.16 -8.40
N LEU A 62 -4.10 -9.22 -8.12
CA LEU A 62 -3.38 -9.15 -6.86
C LEU A 62 -4.33 -8.89 -5.68
N LEU A 63 -5.31 -8.01 -5.87
CA LEU A 63 -6.35 -7.77 -4.87
C LEU A 63 -7.20 -9.02 -4.62
N LEU A 64 -7.55 -9.78 -5.65
CA LEU A 64 -8.32 -11.01 -5.50
C LEU A 64 -7.51 -12.16 -4.88
N ASN A 65 -6.18 -12.16 -5.02
CA ASN A 65 -5.32 -13.14 -4.34
C ASN A 65 -5.45 -13.07 -2.82
N TRP A 66 -5.71 -11.89 -2.24
CA TRP A 66 -6.02 -11.73 -0.82
C TRP A 66 -7.20 -12.62 -0.37
N PHE A 67 -8.29 -12.61 -1.13
CA PHE A 67 -9.49 -13.40 -0.84
C PHE A 67 -9.28 -14.88 -1.15
N ARG A 68 -8.54 -15.21 -2.23
CA ARG A 68 -8.18 -16.60 -2.57
C ARG A 68 -7.31 -17.23 -1.47
N ALA A 69 -6.42 -16.46 -0.87
CA ALA A 69 -5.62 -16.84 0.28
C ALA A 69 -6.40 -16.79 1.62
N LYS A 70 -7.73 -16.64 1.58
CA LYS A 70 -8.62 -16.60 2.74
C LYS A 70 -8.21 -15.56 3.79
N LYS A 71 -7.60 -14.44 3.36
CA LYS A 71 -7.10 -13.36 4.24
C LYS A 71 -6.05 -13.83 5.28
N GLN A 72 -5.37 -14.94 5.01
CA GLN A 72 -4.39 -15.55 5.92
C GLN A 72 -3.00 -14.92 5.82
N ILE A 73 -2.75 -14.09 4.80
CA ILE A 73 -1.44 -13.46 4.59
C ILE A 73 -1.29 -12.30 5.58
N SER A 74 -0.32 -12.38 6.48
CA SER A 74 -0.03 -11.27 7.40
C SER A 74 0.74 -10.17 6.67
N ALA A 75 0.23 -8.93 6.72
CA ALA A 75 0.96 -7.75 6.26
C ALA A 75 2.13 -7.39 7.21
N GLY A 76 2.16 -7.93 8.43
CA GLY A 76 3.12 -7.53 9.47
C GLY A 76 4.58 -7.76 9.09
N VAL A 77 4.88 -8.81 8.32
CA VAL A 77 6.24 -9.06 7.82
C VAL A 77 6.64 -7.95 6.84
N VAL A 78 5.78 -7.66 5.86
CA VAL A 78 6.01 -6.62 4.85
C VAL A 78 6.11 -5.23 5.49
N GLU A 79 5.27 -4.93 6.48
CA GLU A 79 5.33 -3.69 7.25
C GLU A 79 6.63 -3.58 8.05
N GLY A 80 7.07 -4.66 8.69
CA GLY A 80 8.36 -4.73 9.38
C GLY A 80 9.53 -4.47 8.44
N PHE A 81 9.53 -5.06 7.25
CA PHE A 81 10.51 -4.79 6.20
C PHE A 81 10.50 -3.31 5.77
N ASN A 82 9.33 -2.75 5.49
CA ASN A 82 9.18 -1.35 5.08
C ASN A 82 9.68 -0.38 6.16
N ASN A 83 9.42 -0.66 7.44
CA ASN A 83 9.90 0.15 8.55
C ASN A 83 11.43 0.12 8.68
N LYS A 84 12.05 -1.05 8.53
CA LYS A 84 13.52 -1.18 8.49
C LYS A 84 14.11 -0.41 7.32
N ALA A 85 13.60 -0.60 6.10
CA ALA A 85 14.04 0.11 4.89
C ALA A 85 13.96 1.64 5.05
N LYS A 86 12.85 2.13 5.63
CA LYS A 86 12.66 3.55 5.91
C LYS A 86 13.66 4.11 6.92
N LEU A 87 13.97 3.36 7.98
CA LEU A 87 14.97 3.74 8.96
C LEU A 87 16.36 3.86 8.33
N ILE A 88 16.74 2.91 7.48
CA ILE A 88 18.03 2.90 6.79
C ILE A 88 18.13 4.08 5.83
N THR A 89 17.08 4.33 5.05
CA THR A 89 17.01 5.48 4.16
C THR A 89 17.18 6.80 4.92
N ARG A 90 16.62 6.92 6.14
CA ARG A 90 16.83 8.08 7.01
C ARG A 90 18.26 8.19 7.53
N LYS A 91 18.90 7.08 7.92
CA LYS A 91 20.31 7.07 8.31
C LYS A 91 21.23 7.42 7.13
N ALA A 92 20.83 7.04 5.92
CA ALA A 92 21.57 7.23 4.69
C ALA A 92 21.55 8.68 4.16
N TYR A 93 20.80 9.63 4.75
CA TYR A 93 20.88 11.05 4.35
C TYR A 93 22.30 11.63 4.44
N GLY A 94 23.17 11.05 5.27
CA GLY A 94 24.60 11.41 5.36
C GLY A 94 25.50 10.71 4.33
N PHE A 95 24.98 9.78 3.55
CA PHE A 95 25.76 9.02 2.57
C PHE A 95 25.92 9.79 1.27
N ARG A 96 27.17 9.84 0.78
CA ARG A 96 27.52 10.58 -0.45
C ARG A 96 27.30 9.79 -1.73
N THR A 97 27.00 8.48 -1.63
CA THR A 97 26.83 7.59 -2.79
C THR A 97 25.67 6.63 -2.60
N PHE A 98 25.00 6.28 -3.69
CA PHE A 98 23.95 5.26 -3.70
C PHE A 98 24.45 3.88 -3.24
N ARG A 99 25.68 3.52 -3.65
CA ARG A 99 26.32 2.26 -3.27
C ARG A 99 26.43 2.10 -1.74
N ALA A 100 26.74 3.16 -1.01
CA ALA A 100 26.79 3.11 0.45
C ALA A 100 25.40 2.85 1.07
N THR A 101 24.35 3.46 0.51
CA THR A 101 22.96 3.22 0.91
C THR A 101 22.52 1.79 0.63
N GLU A 102 22.87 1.26 -0.54
CA GLU A 102 22.57 -0.11 -0.94
C GLU A 102 23.25 -1.14 -0.02
N VAL A 103 24.54 -0.96 0.28
CA VAL A 103 25.27 -1.83 1.20
C VAL A 103 24.65 -1.79 2.60
N ALA A 104 24.33 -0.61 3.13
CA ALA A 104 23.68 -0.48 4.43
C ALA A 104 22.29 -1.15 4.46
N LEU A 105 21.54 -1.09 3.36
CA LEU A 105 20.25 -1.76 3.20
C LEU A 105 20.42 -3.29 3.24
N TYR A 106 21.40 -3.84 2.51
CA TYR A 106 21.65 -5.29 2.54
C TYR A 106 22.14 -5.79 3.90
N HIS A 107 23.04 -5.07 4.57
CA HIS A 107 23.54 -5.49 5.88
C HIS A 107 22.44 -5.60 6.94
N THR A 108 21.55 -4.61 6.96
CA THR A 108 20.46 -4.52 7.95
C THR A 108 19.27 -5.43 7.65
N LEU A 109 18.98 -5.71 6.37
CA LEU A 109 17.93 -6.66 5.97
C LEU A 109 18.40 -8.11 6.00
N GLY A 110 19.67 -8.37 5.64
CA GLY A 110 20.26 -9.70 5.55
C GLY A 110 20.99 -10.17 6.79
N ALA A 111 21.08 -9.33 7.85
CA ALA A 111 21.86 -9.62 9.06
C ALA A 111 23.28 -10.11 8.74
N LEU A 112 23.92 -9.48 7.73
CA LEU A 112 25.26 -9.85 7.29
C LEU A 112 26.28 -9.52 8.39
N PRO A 113 27.33 -10.35 8.56
CA PRO A 113 28.35 -10.10 9.56
C PRO A 113 29.00 -8.74 9.33
N GLU A 114 29.02 -7.93 10.38
CA GLU A 114 29.74 -6.66 10.40
C GLU A 114 31.20 -6.93 10.81
N PRO A 115 32.18 -6.20 10.25
CA PRO A 115 33.57 -6.31 10.68
C PRO A 115 33.70 -5.94 12.17
N GLU A 116 34.59 -6.60 12.89
CA GLU A 116 34.84 -6.27 14.30
C GLU A 116 35.36 -4.83 14.40
N THR A 117 34.59 -3.96 15.05
CA THR A 117 34.98 -2.57 15.33
C THR A 117 35.30 -2.39 16.81
N THR A 118 36.37 -1.66 17.10
CA THR A 118 36.80 -1.35 18.48
C THR A 118 35.80 -0.50 19.24
N HIS A 119 34.90 0.21 18.54
CA HIS A 119 33.89 1.08 19.13
C HIS A 119 32.49 0.69 18.66
N ARG A 120 31.56 0.52 19.62
CA ARG A 120 30.11 0.46 19.37
C ARG A 120 29.51 1.82 19.69
N PHE A 121 28.73 2.37 18.77
CA PHE A 121 27.88 3.52 19.05
C PHE A 121 26.59 2.99 19.67
N CYS A 122 26.43 3.20 20.98
CA CYS A 122 25.24 2.88 21.76
C CYS A 122 24.09 3.82 21.40
#